data_AF-A0A3D6C7X3-F1
#
_entry.id   AF-A0A3D6C7X3-F1
#
_cell.length_a   1.000
_cell.length_b   1.000
_cell.length_c   1.000
_cell.angle_alpha   90.00
_cell.angle_beta   90.00
_cell.angle_gamma   90.00
#
_symmetry.space_group_name_H-M   'P 1'
#
loop_
_entity.id
_entity.type
_entity.pdbx_description
1 polymer ?
#
loop_
_entity_poly.entity_id
_entity_poly.type
_entity_poly.pdbx_seq_one_letter_code
_entity_poly.pdbx_strand_id
1 'polypeptide(L)' 'MQSIIREYRVDKAKIGFIRFIFEAHEGVALVTTLDPKAGHIKLTIAPDRLETALRIVADLNKDFQFNAY' A
#
# COMPACT_ATOMS: atom_id res chain seq x y z
N MET A 1 15.89 -11.01 8.03
CA MET A 1 14.60 -10.45 8.48
C MET A 1 13.67 -10.48 7.27
N GLN A 2 12.49 -11.10 7.36
CA GLN A 2 11.57 -11.24 6.22
C GLN A 2 10.50 -10.15 6.27
N SER A 3 10.26 -9.46 5.15
CA SER A 3 9.19 -8.47 5.03
C SER A 3 7.83 -9.14 4.84
N ILE A 4 6.76 -8.43 5.19
CA ILE A 4 5.39 -8.92 5.02
C ILE A 4 4.84 -8.36 3.72
N ILE A 5 4.34 -9.23 2.87
CA ILE A 5 3.75 -8.85 1.57
C ILE A 5 2.23 -8.78 1.68
N ARG A 6 1.65 -7.73 1.11
CA ARG A 6 0.21 -7.59 0.87
C ARG A 6 -0.02 -7.00 -0.51
N GLU A 7 -0.94 -7.59 -1.26
CA GLU A 7 -1.33 -7.12 -2.58
C GLU A 7 -2.74 -6.57 -2.52
N TYR A 8 -2.95 -5.46 -3.21
CA TYR A 8 -4.23 -4.76 -3.25
C TYR A 8 -4.57 -4.32 -4.66
N ARG A 9 -5.86 -4.35 -4.95
CA ARG A 9 -6.45 -3.55 -6.02
C ARG A 9 -6.92 -2.22 -5.44
N VAL A 10 -6.51 -1.13 -6.06
CA VAL A 10 -6.85 0.25 -5.70
C VAL A 10 -7.36 1.03 -6.91
N ASP A 11 -7.91 2.23 -6.70
CA ASP A 11 -8.15 3.14 -7.81
C ASP A 11 -6.82 3.48 -8.50
N LYS A 12 -6.70 3.11 -9.77
CA LYS A 12 -5.51 3.34 -10.60
C LYS A 12 -5.12 4.82 -10.70
N ALA A 13 -6.08 5.75 -10.64
CA ALA A 13 -5.81 7.18 -10.65
C ALA A 13 -5.14 7.67 -9.37
N LYS A 14 -5.14 6.84 -8.31
CA LYS A 14 -4.64 7.17 -6.97
C LYS A 14 -3.34 6.46 -6.62
N ILE A 15 -2.80 5.59 -7.48
CA ILE A 15 -1.54 4.86 -7.24
C ILE A 15 -0.41 5.81 -6.84
N GLY A 16 -0.25 6.95 -7.55
CA GLY A 16 0.78 7.94 -7.24
C GLY A 16 0.60 8.58 -5.86
N PHE A 17 -0.64 8.92 -5.50
CA PHE A 17 -0.97 9.48 -4.19
C PHE A 17 -0.74 8.47 -3.07
N ILE A 18 -1.19 7.22 -3.25
CA ILE A 18 -0.97 6.13 -2.29
C ILE A 18 0.53 5.91 -2.06
N ARG A 19 1.32 5.87 -3.14
CA ARG A 19 2.78 5.75 -3.05
C ARG A 19 3.38 6.90 -2.26
N PHE A 20 2.99 8.14 -2.56
CA PHE A 20 3.46 9.33 -1.86
C PHE A 20 3.19 9.27 -0.35
N ILE A 21 2.00 8.81 0.06
CA ILE A 21 1.67 8.64 1.49
C ILE A 21 2.60 7.63 2.17
N PHE A 22 2.86 6.49 1.55
CA PHE A 22 3.76 5.49 2.12
C PHE A 22 5.23 5.93 2.11
N GLU A 23 5.68 6.67 1.09
CA GLU A 23 7.02 7.28 1.04
C GLU A 23 7.23 8.31 2.16
N ALA A 24 6.18 9.07 2.52
CA ALA A 24 6.22 9.98 3.66
C ALA A 24 6.30 9.25 5.03
N HIS A 25 5.95 7.96 5.09
CA HIS A 25 6.08 7.11 6.26
C HIS A 25 7.32 6.22 6.16
N GLU A 26 8.49 6.85 6.25
CA GLU A 26 9.78 6.19 6.06
C GLU A 26 9.91 4.91 6.92
N GLY A 27 10.38 3.83 6.29
CA GLY A 27 10.56 2.52 6.94
C GLY A 27 9.28 1.73 7.26
N VAL A 28 8.08 2.18 6.87
CA VAL A 28 6.84 1.43 7.10
C VAL A 28 6.60 0.38 6.01
N ALA A 29 6.44 0.81 4.77
CA ALA A 29 6.25 -0.09 3.64
C ALA A 29 6.66 0.55 2.32
N LEU A 30 7.11 -0.27 1.38
CA LEU A 30 7.35 0.13 -0.02
C LEU A 30 6.15 -0.24 -0.88
N VAL A 31 5.72 0.69 -1.75
CA VAL A 31 4.65 0.47 -2.72
C VAL A 31 5.25 0.15 -4.08
N THR A 32 5.04 -1.07 -4.58
CA THR A 32 5.37 -1.45 -5.96
C THR A 32 4.09 -1.52 -6.78
N THR A 33 4.05 -0.84 -7.92
CA THR A 33 2.94 -1.00 -8.88
C THR A 33 3.20 -2.24 -9.73
N LEU A 34 2.30 -3.22 -9.68
CA LEU A 34 2.42 -4.47 -10.44
C LEU A 34 1.66 -4.39 -11.77
N ASP A 35 0.45 -3.82 -11.75
CA ASP A 35 -0.32 -3.51 -12.96
C ASP A 35 -1.02 -2.14 -12.81
N PRO A 36 -0.54 -1.09 -13.51
CA PRO A 36 -1.12 0.23 -13.43
C PRO A 36 -2.51 0.32 -14.07
N LYS A 37 -2.84 -0.54 -15.04
CA LYS A 37 -4.17 -0.54 -15.69
C LYS A 37 -5.23 -1.17 -14.80
N ALA A 38 -4.87 -2.24 -14.09
CA ALA A 38 -5.77 -2.94 -13.16
C ALA A 38 -5.89 -2.25 -11.80
N GLY A 39 -4.95 -1.36 -11.46
CA GLY A 39 -4.86 -0.79 -10.12
C GLY A 39 -4.16 -1.71 -9.13
N HIS A 40 -3.32 -2.64 -9.61
CA HIS A 40 -2.69 -3.66 -8.77
C HIS A 40 -1.38 -3.14 -8.18
N ILE A 41 -1.32 -3.08 -6.85
CA ILE A 41 -0.13 -2.68 -6.09
C ILE A 41 0.25 -3.75 -5.07
N LYS A 42 1.54 -3.79 -4.75
CA LYS A 42 2.12 -4.60 -3.68
C LYS A 42 2.72 -3.69 -2.61
N LEU A 43 2.31 -3.89 -1.36
CA LEU A 43 2.97 -3.36 -0.18
C LEU A 43 4.01 -4.36 0.31
N THR A 44 5.26 -3.93 0.41
CA THR A 44 6.34 -4.66 1.09
C THR A 44 6.58 -4.00 2.43
N ILE A 45 6.01 -4.58 3.49
CA ILE A 45 5.89 -3.98 4.81
C ILE A 45 7.04 -4.45 5.71
N ALA A 46 7.64 -3.53 6.46
CA ALA A 46 8.62 -3.89 7.47
C ALA A 46 7.98 -4.77 8.56
N PRO A 47 8.65 -5.85 9.01
CA PRO A 47 8.03 -6.90 9.83
C PRO A 47 7.47 -6.39 11.17
N ASP A 48 8.10 -5.37 11.75
CA ASP A 48 7.72 -4.71 13.00
C ASP A 48 6.76 -3.52 12.81
N ARG A 49 6.36 -3.23 11.56
CA ARG A 49 5.54 -2.07 11.19
C ARG A 49 4.20 -2.46 10.58
N LEU A 50 3.81 -3.75 10.66
CA LEU A 50 2.55 -4.25 10.12
C LEU A 50 1.34 -3.44 10.57
N GLU A 51 1.20 -3.22 11.88
CA GLU A 51 0.06 -2.50 12.43
C GLU A 51 -0.03 -1.06 11.88
N THR A 52 1.09 -0.36 11.80
CA THR A 52 1.16 0.99 11.24
C THR A 52 0.78 0.99 9.76
N ALA A 53 1.30 0.04 8.97
CA ALA A 53 0.92 -0.09 7.56
C ALA A 53 -0.58 -0.37 7.39
N LEU A 54 -1.16 -1.24 8.22
CA LEU A 54 -2.59 -1.56 8.17
C LEU A 54 -3.46 -0.37 8.59
N ARG A 55 -3.01 0.46 9.53
CA ARG A 55 -3.71 1.72 9.88
C ARG A 55 -3.71 2.72 8.73
N ILE A 56 -2.57 2.88 8.04
CA ILE A 56 -2.49 3.73 6.83
C ILE A 56 -3.44 3.19 5.76
N VAL A 57 -3.44 1.88 5.50
CA VAL A 57 -4.38 1.25 4.56
C VAL A 57 -5.83 1.51 4.97
N ALA A 58 -6.18 1.33 6.24
CA ALA A 58 -7.54 1.54 6.72
C ALA A 58 -8.00 3.00 6.57
N ASP A 59 -7.13 3.97 6.80
CA ASP A 59 -7.44 5.38 6.57
C ASP A 59 -7.59 5.70 5.08
N LEU A 60 -6.66 5.25 4.23
CA LEU A 60 -6.73 5.46 2.79
C LEU A 60 -7.92 4.73 2.14
N ASN A 61 -8.36 3.60 2.70
CA ASN A 61 -9.48 2.83 2.17
C ASN A 61 -10.81 3.60 2.20
N LYS A 62 -10.93 4.61 3.07
CA LYS A 62 -12.12 5.47 3.16
C LYS A 62 -12.40 6.20 1.83
N ASP A 63 -11.34 6.53 1.08
CA ASP A 63 -11.44 7.34 -0.14
C ASP A 63 -10.94 6.62 -1.41
N PHE A 64 -10.08 5.60 -1.29
CA PHE A 64 -9.31 5.05 -2.43
C PHE A 64 -9.51 3.55 -2.72
N GLN A 65 -10.43 2.89 -1.99
CA GLN A 65 -10.85 1.49 -2.22
C GLN A 65 -9.68 0.49 -2.28
N PHE A 66 -9.11 0.17 -1.13
CA PHE A 66 -8.18 -0.94 -0.98
C PHE A 66 -8.94 -2.26 -0.86
N ASN A 67 -8.92 -3.04 -1.94
CA ASN A 67 -9.44 -4.40 -1.95
C ASN A 67 -8.28 -5.38 -1.96
N ALA A 68 -8.35 -6.45 -1.14
CA ALA A 68 -7.36 -7.52 -1.23
C ALA A 68 -7.37 -8.09 -2.66
N TYR A 69 -6.18 -8.25 -3.24
CA TYR A 69 -6.01 -8.79 -4.59
C TYR A 69 -6.19 -10.32 -4.61
#